data_AF-A0A0U1L3K9-F1
#
_entry.id   AF-A0A0U1L3K9-F1
#
_cell.length_a   1.000
_cell.length_b   1.000
_cell.length_c   1.000
_cell.angle_alpha   90.00
_cell.angle_beta   90.00
_cell.angle_gamma   90.00
#
_symmetry.space_group_name_H-M   'P 1'
#
loop_
_entity.id
_entity.type
_entity.pdbx_description
1 polymer ?
#
loop_
_entity_poly.entity_id
_entity_poly.type
_entity_poly.pdbx_seq_one_letter_code
_entity_poly.pdbx_strand_id
1 'polypeptide(L)'
;MLKAAFVFIAPEANSKQHRSVIETPAVELTIVGVGDYKSAVKAVEELVEQGIGAIELCAGFGHEGVAAVKKAVNNKAVVGVVRFDVHPGLEGKSGDELF
;
A
#
# COMPACT_ATOMS: atom_id res chain seq x y z
N MET A 1 12.20 -14.90 -8.18
CA MET A 1 11.61 -13.59 -8.52
C MET A 1 10.73 -13.17 -7.36
N LEU A 2 11.01 -12.02 -6.75
CA LEU A 2 10.21 -11.46 -5.67
C LEU A 2 8.91 -10.89 -6.23
N LYS A 3 7.76 -11.26 -5.65
CA LYS A 3 6.47 -10.63 -5.92
C LYS A 3 6.18 -9.62 -4.82
N ALA A 4 6.21 -8.33 -5.16
CA ALA A 4 6.02 -7.23 -4.23
C ALA A 4 4.86 -6.32 -4.66
N ALA A 5 4.31 -5.58 -3.72
CA ALA A 5 3.35 -4.52 -4.02
C ALA A 5 3.73 -3.19 -3.38
N PHE A 6 3.53 -2.10 -4.11
CA PHE A 6 3.56 -0.73 -3.59
C PHE A 6 2.15 -0.18 -3.56
N VAL A 7 1.62 0.12 -2.37
CA VAL A 7 0.27 0.63 -2.19
C VAL A 7 0.35 2.12 -1.82
N PHE A 8 -0.25 2.97 -2.65
CA PHE A 8 -0.33 4.40 -2.37
C PHE A 8 -1.77 4.83 -2.10
N ILE A 9 -1.94 5.73 -1.14
CA ILE A 9 -3.24 6.29 -0.78
C ILE A 9 -3.40 7.69 -1.38
N ALA A 10 -4.53 7.94 -2.02
CA ALA A 10 -4.89 9.24 -2.57
C ALA A 10 -6.42 9.35 -2.70
N PRO A 11 -7.01 10.54 -2.50
CA PRO A 11 -8.42 10.75 -2.76
C PRO A 11 -8.82 10.26 -4.15
N GLU A 12 -10.02 9.66 -4.25
CA GLU A 12 -10.59 9.13 -5.49
C GLU A 12 -9.80 7.97 -6.16
N ALA A 13 -8.75 7.46 -5.51
CA ALA A 13 -8.05 6.31 -6.03
C ALA A 13 -8.89 5.03 -5.91
N ASN A 14 -8.87 4.22 -6.98
CA ASN A 14 -9.62 2.97 -7.06
C ASN A 14 -8.67 1.81 -7.37
N SER A 15 -8.57 0.84 -6.47
CA SER A 15 -7.62 -0.27 -6.59
C SER A 15 -7.83 -1.17 -7.80
N LYS A 16 -9.02 -1.15 -8.40
CA LYS A 16 -9.33 -1.92 -9.62
C LYS A 16 -8.98 -1.17 -10.90
N GLN A 17 -8.91 0.17 -10.85
CA GLN A 17 -8.65 1.01 -12.02
C GLN A 17 -7.22 1.57 -12.01
N HIS A 18 -6.77 2.09 -10.87
CA HIS A 18 -5.46 2.71 -10.69
C HIS A 18 -4.45 1.68 -10.20
N ARG A 19 -4.02 0.80 -11.11
CA ARG A 19 -3.01 -0.21 -10.83
C ARG A 19 -2.11 -0.46 -12.04
N SER A 20 -0.87 -0.86 -11.79
CA SER A 20 0.07 -1.26 -12.83
C SER A 20 1.01 -2.35 -12.32
N VAL A 21 1.64 -3.09 -13.23
CA VAL A 21 2.65 -4.10 -12.90
C VAL A 21 3.92 -3.79 -13.69
N ILE A 22 5.05 -3.80 -12.99
CA ILE A 22 6.37 -3.63 -13.59
C ILE A 22 7.19 -4.89 -13.29
N GLU A 23 7.76 -5.49 -14.34
CA GLU A 23 8.51 -6.74 -14.24
C GLU A 23 9.98 -6.55 -14.60
N THR A 24 10.83 -7.19 -13.81
CA THR A 24 12.26 -7.38 -14.05
C THR A 24 12.60 -8.84 -13.78
N PRO A 25 13.79 -9.34 -14.18
CA PRO A 25 14.18 -10.71 -13.85
C PRO A 25 14.20 -11.03 -12.34
N ALA A 26 14.37 -10.01 -11.49
CA ALA A 26 14.47 -10.16 -10.04
C ALA A 26 13.14 -9.91 -9.31
N VAL A 27 12.31 -8.97 -9.80
CA VAL A 27 11.13 -8.45 -9.09
C VAL A 27 9.95 -8.24 -10.06
N GLU A 28 8.77 -8.67 -9.62
CA GLU A 28 7.46 -8.30 -10.16
C GLU A 28 6.79 -7.36 -9.14
N LEU A 29 6.68 -6.07 -9.48
CA LEU A 29 6.15 -5.03 -8.60
C LEU A 29 4.75 -4.62 -9.04
N THR A 30 3.76 -4.87 -8.20
CA THR A 30 2.38 -4.40 -8.40
C THR A 30 2.19 -3.06 -7.70
N ILE A 31 1.91 -2.00 -8.45
CA ILE A 31 1.54 -0.68 -7.89
C ILE A 31 0.03 -0.57 -7.83
N VAL A 32 -0.54 -0.18 -6.68
CA VAL A 32 -1.99 -0.05 -6.47
C VAL A 32 -2.33 1.25 -5.75
N GLY A 33 -3.25 2.03 -6.33
CA GLY A 33 -3.85 3.20 -5.70
C GLY A 33 -5.11 2.84 -4.91
N VAL A 34 -5.24 3.36 -3.68
CA VAL A 34 -6.38 3.12 -2.80
C VAL A 34 -6.92 4.44 -2.26
N GLY A 35 -8.24 4.53 -2.10
CA GLY A 35 -8.91 5.79 -1.75
C GLY A 35 -8.95 6.08 -0.25
N ASP A 36 -8.88 5.03 0.56
CA ASP A 36 -9.03 5.05 2.02
C ASP A 36 -8.42 3.78 2.63
N TYR A 37 -8.32 3.71 3.96
CA TYR A 37 -7.78 2.51 4.61
C TYR A 37 -8.64 1.26 4.44
N LYS A 38 -9.96 1.40 4.22
CA LYS A 38 -10.86 0.26 3.99
C LYS A 38 -10.60 -0.42 2.65
N SER A 39 -10.41 0.36 1.59
CA SER A 39 -10.02 -0.10 0.27
C SER A 39 -8.58 -0.58 0.25
N ALA A 40 -7.69 0.00 1.06
CA ALA A 40 -6.35 -0.51 1.29
C ALA A 40 -6.37 -1.94 1.85
N VAL A 41 -7.11 -2.18 2.93
CA VAL A 41 -7.26 -3.50 3.55
C VAL A 41 -7.73 -4.55 2.54
N LYS A 42 -8.78 -4.24 1.77
CA LYS A 42 -9.28 -5.16 0.74
C LYS A 42 -8.25 -5.43 -0.35
N ALA A 43 -7.56 -4.39 -0.82
CA ALA A 43 -6.54 -4.54 -1.85
C ALA A 43 -5.39 -5.41 -1.37
N VAL A 44 -4.90 -5.23 -0.14
CA VAL A 44 -3.80 -6.03 0.39
C VAL A 44 -4.20 -7.49 0.63
N GLU A 45 -5.43 -7.77 1.06
CA GLU A 45 -5.95 -9.14 1.18
C GLU A 45 -5.92 -9.86 -0.17
N GLU A 46 -6.40 -9.21 -1.23
CA GLU A 46 -6.35 -9.77 -2.59
C GLU A 46 -4.93 -9.96 -3.10
N LEU A 47 -4.01 -9.03 -2.79
CA LEU A 47 -2.61 -9.11 -3.20
C LEU A 47 -1.89 -10.28 -2.52
N VAL A 48 -2.12 -10.52 -1.22
CA VAL A 48 -1.51 -11.67 -0.55
C VAL A 48 -2.08 -12.99 -1.03
N GLU A 49 -3.36 -13.04 -1.43
CA GLU A 49 -3.96 -14.21 -2.10
C GLU A 49 -3.33 -14.49 -3.47
N GLN A 50 -2.89 -13.44 -4.17
CA GLN A 50 -2.14 -13.54 -5.43
C GLN A 50 -0.66 -13.93 -5.24
N GLY A 51 -0.22 -14.15 -4.00
CA GLY A 51 1.14 -14.56 -3.69
C GLY A 51 2.15 -13.41 -3.59
N ILE A 52 1.70 -12.16 -3.44
CA ILE A 52 2.57 -11.05 -3.05
C ILE A 52 3.13 -11.34 -1.65
N GLY A 53 4.45 -11.39 -1.53
CA GLY A 53 5.16 -11.70 -0.29
C GLY A 53 5.71 -10.47 0.44
N ALA A 54 5.73 -9.31 -0.20
CA ALA A 54 6.19 -8.05 0.36
C ALA A 54 5.27 -6.89 -0.02
N ILE A 55 4.84 -6.10 0.95
CA ILE A 55 3.96 -4.95 0.75
C ILE A 55 4.66 -3.72 1.30
N GLU A 56 4.87 -2.73 0.44
CA GLU A 56 5.38 -1.43 0.78
C GLU A 56 4.24 -0.40 0.72
N LEU A 57 4.07 0.35 1.81
CA LEU A 57 3.07 1.39 1.93
C LEU A 57 3.71 2.75 1.67
N CYS A 58 3.06 3.58 0.85
CA CYS A 58 3.51 4.97 0.69
C CYS A 58 3.38 5.72 2.02
N ALA A 59 4.05 6.86 2.10
CA ALA A 59 4.09 7.67 3.31
C ALA A 59 2.74 8.33 3.69
N GLY A 60 1.74 8.25 2.82
CA GLY A 60 0.37 8.66 3.15
C GLY A 60 -0.32 7.70 4.13
N PHE A 61 0.24 6.53 4.42
CA PHE A 61 -0.24 5.67 5.49
C PHE A 61 0.30 6.15 6.85
N GLY A 62 -0.60 6.66 7.68
CA GLY A 62 -0.33 6.93 9.09
C GLY A 62 -0.22 5.65 9.93
N HIS A 63 -0.12 5.79 11.24
CA HIS A 63 0.05 4.66 12.15
C HIS A 63 -1.14 3.71 12.14
N GLU A 64 -2.36 4.24 12.08
CA GLU A 64 -3.58 3.44 12.09
C GLU A 64 -3.74 2.68 10.78
N GLY A 65 -3.46 3.35 9.65
CA GLY A 65 -3.45 2.72 8.33
C GLY A 65 -2.45 1.58 8.22
N VAL A 66 -1.22 1.79 8.72
CA VAL A 66 -0.19 0.74 8.77
C VAL A 66 -0.65 -0.43 9.64
N ALA A 67 -1.23 -0.16 10.81
CA ALA A 67 -1.72 -1.21 11.71
C ALA A 67 -2.86 -2.01 11.07
N ALA A 68 -3.80 -1.34 10.40
CA ALA A 68 -4.92 -1.97 9.70
C ALA A 68 -4.43 -2.91 8.58
N VAL A 69 -3.51 -2.43 7.73
CA VAL A 69 -2.88 -3.26 6.70
C VAL A 69 -2.12 -4.43 7.31
N LYS A 70 -1.31 -4.20 8.35
CA LYS A 70 -0.53 -5.26 8.98
C LYS A 70 -1.42 -6.36 9.56
N LYS A 71 -2.55 -5.99 10.16
CA LYS A 71 -3.55 -6.94 10.65
C LYS A 71 -4.17 -7.76 9.52
N ALA A 72 -4.55 -7.12 8.41
CA ALA A 72 -5.15 -7.78 7.25
C ALA A 72 -4.19 -8.77 6.57
N VAL A 73 -2.92 -8.36 6.43
CA VAL A 73 -1.84 -9.18 5.85
C VAL A 73 -1.48 -10.36 6.75
N ASN A 74 -1.62 -10.19 8.07
CA ASN A 74 -1.25 -11.18 9.08
C ASN A 74 0.21 -11.64 8.88
N ASN A 75 0.43 -12.95 8.68
CA ASN A 75 1.74 -13.57 8.44
C ASN A 75 1.95 -14.01 6.98
N LYS A 76 1.13 -13.53 6.05
CA LYS A 76 1.21 -13.92 4.62
C LYS A 76 2.25 -13.11 3.84
N ALA A 77 2.54 -11.88 4.26
CA ALA A 77 3.55 -11.01 3.66
C ALA A 77 4.24 -10.13 4.72
N VAL A 78 5.44 -9.65 4.40
CA VAL A 78 6.09 -8.57 5.16
C VAL A 78 5.47 -7.23 4.77
N VAL A 79 5.34 -6.32 5.74
CA VAL A 79 4.78 -4.98 5.53
C VAL A 79 5.82 -3.94 5.94
N GLY A 80 6.17 -3.06 5.00
CA GLY A 80 7.02 -1.89 5.21
C GLY A 80 6.26 -0.61 4.91
N VAL A 81 6.73 0.51 5.45
CA VAL A 81 6.18 1.84 5.18
C VAL A 81 7.31 2.80 4.84
N VAL A 82 7.15 3.53 3.74
CA VAL A 82 8.02 4.65 3.38
C VAL A 82 7.64 5.85 4.24
N ARG A 83 8.62 6.60 4.73
CA ARG A 83 8.39 7.81 5.53
C ARG A 83 8.99 9.02 4.80
N PHE A 84 8.34 10.17 4.92
CA PHE A 84 8.93 11.47 4.58
C PHE A 84 9.22 12.25 5.86
N ASP A 85 10.23 13.13 5.82
CA ASP A 85 10.43 14.13 6.88
C ASP A 85 9.29 15.17 6.89
N VAL A 86 8.78 15.53 5.70
CA VAL A 86 7.58 16.33 5.48
C VAL A 86 6.86 15.78 4.24
N HIS A 87 5.58 15.41 4.33
CA HIS A 87 4.87 14.80 3.20
C HIS A 87 4.29 15.86 2.23
N PRO A 88 4.90 16.09 1.04
CA PRO A 88 4.53 17.21 0.19
C PRO A 88 3.12 17.06 -0.42
N GLY A 89 2.71 15.82 -0.71
CA GLY A 89 1.38 15.54 -1.27
C GLY A 89 0.22 15.63 -0.27
N LEU A 90 0.48 15.83 1.01
CA LEU A 90 -0.53 15.93 2.08
C LEU A 90 -0.43 17.26 2.84
N GLU A 91 0.18 18.30 2.24
CA GLU A 91 0.39 19.60 2.88
C GLU A 91 1.14 19.50 4.24
N GLY A 92 1.98 18.47 4.41
CA GLY A 92 2.70 18.22 5.66
C GLY A 92 1.90 17.55 6.78
N LYS A 93 0.67 17.08 6.52
CA LYS A 93 -0.19 16.39 7.49
C LYS A 93 0.02 14.87 7.47
N SER A 94 -0.35 14.19 8.56
CA SER A 94 -0.39 12.72 8.62
C SER A 94 -1.56 12.17 7.81
N GLY A 95 -1.40 10.95 7.31
CA GLY A 95 -2.52 10.19 6.75
C GLY A 95 -3.63 9.91 7.75
N ASP A 96 -3.30 9.70 9.04
CA ASP A 96 -4.31 9.44 10.09
C ASP A 96 -5.27 10.63 10.29
N GLU A 97 -4.87 11.84 9.89
CA GLU A 97 -5.72 13.03 9.96
C GLU A 97 -6.65 13.16 8.75
N LEU A 98 -6.36 12.45 7.66
CA LEU A 98 -6.97 12.68 6.34
C LEU A 98 -7.77 11.48 5.80
N PHE A 99 -7.46 10.25 6.21
CA PHE A 99 -7.92 9.01 5.57
C PHE A 99 -8.52 7.98 6.54
#